data_AF-A0A674N0T7-F1
#
_entry.id   AF-A0A674N0T7-F1
#
_cell.length_a   1.000
_cell.length_b   1.000
_cell.length_c   1.000
_cell.angle_alpha   90.00
_cell.angle_beta   90.00
_cell.angle_gamma   90.00
#
_symmetry.space_group_name_H-M   'P 1'
#
loop_
_entity.id
_entity.type
_entity.pdbx_description
1 polymer ?
#
loop_
_entity_poly.entity_id
_entity_poly.type
_entity_poly.pdbx_seq_one_letter_code
_entity_poly.pdbx_strand_id
1 'polypeptide(L)'
;LHDVSITDILLHDEWANYGVMHKYQPVDLIRKYFGEQIGFYFAWLGVYTQLLIPPSVLGIIVFLYGIFTVDTNVPSQETCDDNLNITMCPLCDGVCDYWRLSTVCSLARASYLFDNGATVLFAIFMSLWAACFLEHWKRRQMCLKHSWDLTSLEDQEVLKPLCLRPEYEEALQEKKDKVKAQIKKKVCIFVTFSAVFGVAVYRICMLSVWSMNPDPEAKASVRMTVTTTGIILNMLVVLVLEEVYGAIAVWLTELELPKTTEEFEERLIVKSFFLKSMNAFAPIFYVAFFKGRFAGRPGDYVYVFGDYRMEECAPPGCLIELCIQLSMIMLGKQLIQNNVFEVLIPYKRESENNEEKEEEKRPKQQLDKDYVLEPFEGVGSEYMEMIIQYGFVSLFVASFPLAPAFALLNNVIEIRLDAAKFVTEIRRPDAVRCKDIGIWYNILCGISKFSVITNAFVISFTSEFVPRMIYQYMYSTNGTLNGYTDHSLSYFNVSNFPPGTAPTTTLITGVSTCRYKDYRDPPWKPDAYTLSKEYWSVLAAKLAFVIFFQVLD
;
A
#
# COMPACT_ATOMS: atom_id res chain seq x y z
N LEU A 1 -30.73 4.19 -22.84
CA LEU A 1 -31.81 3.61 -22.02
C LEU A 1 -31.48 2.16 -21.76
N HIS A 2 -31.63 1.71 -20.52
CA HIS A 2 -31.70 0.29 -20.21
C HIS A 2 -32.96 -0.25 -20.87
N ASP A 3 -32.82 -1.26 -21.72
CA ASP A 3 -33.99 -2.02 -22.10
C ASP A 3 -34.35 -2.87 -20.88
N VAL A 4 -35.62 -2.80 -20.43
CA VAL A 4 -36.23 -3.77 -19.49
C VAL A 4 -36.39 -5.15 -20.16
N SER A 5 -35.38 -5.53 -20.94
CA SER A 5 -35.27 -6.77 -21.68
C SER A 5 -34.88 -7.89 -20.72
N ILE A 6 -35.19 -9.12 -21.14
CA ILE A 6 -34.78 -10.36 -20.48
C ILE A 6 -33.28 -10.36 -20.15
N THR A 7 -32.46 -9.69 -20.97
CA THR A 7 -31.00 -9.60 -20.81
C THR A 7 -30.55 -8.91 -19.53
N ASP A 8 -31.25 -7.84 -19.12
CA ASP A 8 -30.89 -7.06 -17.93
C ASP A 8 -31.27 -7.82 -16.65
N ILE A 9 -32.47 -8.41 -16.64
CA ILE A 9 -32.96 -9.28 -15.58
C ILE A 9 -32.07 -10.53 -15.45
N LEU A 10 -31.66 -11.11 -16.58
CA LEU A 10 -30.76 -12.27 -16.59
C LEU A 10 -29.37 -11.91 -16.06
N LEU A 11 -28.82 -10.75 -16.42
CA LEU A 11 -27.53 -10.28 -15.89
C LEU A 11 -27.62 -10.01 -14.39
N HIS A 12 -28.72 -9.40 -13.94
CA HIS A 12 -28.96 -9.19 -12.51
C HIS A 12 -29.01 -10.53 -11.74
N ASP A 13 -29.79 -11.49 -12.21
CA ASP A 13 -30.02 -12.76 -11.52
C ASP A 13 -28.80 -13.70 -11.56
N GLU A 14 -28.09 -13.77 -12.69
CA GLU A 14 -26.99 -14.72 -12.88
C GLU A 14 -25.60 -14.15 -12.54
N TRP A 15 -25.46 -12.82 -12.50
CA TRP A 15 -24.14 -12.18 -12.35
C TRP A 15 -24.09 -11.12 -11.23
N ALA A 16 -25.06 -10.21 -11.16
CA ALA A 16 -25.05 -9.11 -10.20
C ALA A 16 -25.54 -9.49 -8.78
N ASN A 17 -26.09 -10.70 -8.61
CA ASN A 17 -26.61 -11.17 -7.34
C ASN A 17 -25.52 -11.81 -6.44
N TYR A 18 -25.44 -11.36 -5.18
CA TYR A 18 -24.56 -11.92 -4.14
C TYR A 18 -24.74 -13.42 -3.91
N GLY A 19 -25.95 -13.97 -4.12
CA GLY A 19 -26.21 -15.42 -3.98
C GLY A 19 -25.47 -16.29 -5.01
N VAL A 20 -24.92 -15.68 -6.07
CA VAL A 20 -24.36 -16.38 -7.24
C VAL A 20 -22.84 -16.22 -7.34
N MET A 21 -22.17 -15.86 -6.24
CA MET A 21 -20.72 -15.66 -6.16
C MET A 21 -19.87 -16.80 -6.73
N HIS A 22 -20.36 -18.04 -6.64
CA HIS A 22 -19.66 -19.26 -7.06
C HIS A 22 -19.71 -19.55 -8.57
N LYS A 23 -20.58 -18.90 -9.34
CA LYS A 23 -20.65 -19.11 -10.81
C LYS A 23 -19.59 -18.28 -11.53
N TYR A 24 -19.12 -18.82 -12.65
CA TYR A 24 -18.25 -18.11 -13.59
C TYR A 24 -18.93 -16.88 -14.19
N GLN A 25 -18.15 -15.85 -14.50
CA GLN A 25 -18.65 -14.62 -15.10
C GLN A 25 -19.07 -14.83 -16.56
N PRO A 26 -20.27 -14.38 -16.98
CA PRO A 26 -20.73 -14.49 -18.37
C PRO A 26 -20.18 -13.34 -19.22
N VAL A 27 -18.86 -13.31 -19.45
CA VAL A 27 -18.15 -12.20 -20.13
C VAL A 27 -18.73 -11.87 -21.51
N ASP A 28 -19.14 -12.87 -22.30
CA ASP A 28 -19.70 -12.63 -23.64
C ASP A 28 -21.08 -11.94 -23.57
N LEU A 29 -21.86 -12.19 -22.51
CA LEU A 29 -23.15 -11.52 -22.30
C LEU A 29 -22.94 -10.06 -21.85
N ILE A 30 -21.98 -9.85 -20.94
CA ILE A 30 -21.58 -8.52 -20.47
C ILE A 30 -21.12 -7.68 -21.66
N ARG A 31 -20.24 -8.21 -22.52
CA ARG A 31 -19.83 -7.57 -23.76
C ARG A 31 -21.03 -7.20 -24.63
N LYS A 32 -21.97 -8.13 -24.84
CA LYS A 32 -23.11 -7.88 -25.72
C LYS A 32 -24.02 -6.76 -25.22
N TYR A 33 -24.10 -6.56 -23.90
CA TYR A 33 -24.95 -5.55 -23.29
C TYR A 33 -24.27 -4.18 -23.11
N PHE A 34 -23.05 -4.19 -22.56
CA PHE A 34 -22.29 -2.99 -22.17
C PHE A 34 -21.16 -2.60 -23.15
N GLY A 35 -20.79 -3.47 -24.08
CA GLY A 35 -19.68 -3.25 -25.03
C GLY A 35 -18.35 -3.87 -24.58
N GLU A 36 -17.36 -3.81 -25.47
CA GLU A 36 -16.07 -4.46 -25.28
C GLU A 36 -15.22 -3.84 -24.15
N GLN A 37 -15.28 -2.52 -23.94
CA GLN A 37 -14.49 -1.84 -22.90
C GLN A 37 -14.77 -2.38 -21.49
N ILE A 38 -16.05 -2.51 -21.15
CA ILE A 38 -16.50 -3.06 -19.86
C ILE A 38 -16.30 -4.58 -19.84
N GLY A 39 -16.50 -5.25 -20.97
CA GLY A 39 -16.20 -6.68 -21.11
C GLY A 39 -14.74 -7.02 -20.80
N PHE A 40 -13.78 -6.22 -21.29
CA PHE A 40 -12.35 -6.41 -20.98
C PHE A 40 -12.03 -6.16 -19.50
N TYR A 41 -12.69 -5.20 -18.85
CA TYR A 41 -12.52 -4.94 -17.42
C TYR A 41 -12.88 -6.16 -16.58
N PHE A 42 -14.10 -6.68 -16.74
CA PHE A 42 -14.53 -7.86 -15.99
C PHE A 42 -13.73 -9.12 -16.36
N ALA A 43 -13.36 -9.28 -17.64
CA ALA A 43 -12.47 -10.36 -18.05
C ALA A 43 -11.10 -10.30 -17.35
N TRP A 44 -10.51 -9.10 -17.24
CA TRP A 44 -9.25 -8.88 -16.53
C TRP A 44 -9.38 -9.14 -15.05
N LEU A 45 -10.40 -8.58 -14.41
CA LEU A 45 -10.68 -8.75 -12.99
C LEU A 45 -10.92 -10.22 -12.63
N GLY A 46 -11.62 -10.97 -13.49
CA GLY A 46 -11.82 -12.41 -13.34
C GLY A 46 -10.52 -13.21 -13.40
N VAL A 47 -9.64 -12.91 -14.37
CA VAL A 47 -8.31 -13.56 -14.48
C VAL A 47 -7.43 -13.22 -13.29
N TYR A 48 -7.42 -11.95 -12.87
CA TYR A 48 -6.67 -11.48 -11.70
C TYR A 48 -7.10 -12.23 -10.43
N THR A 49 -8.42 -12.34 -10.21
CA THR A 49 -8.99 -13.08 -9.07
C THR A 49 -8.66 -14.57 -9.12
N GLN A 50 -8.78 -15.21 -10.29
CA GLN A 50 -8.44 -16.62 -10.45
C GLN A 50 -6.96 -16.90 -10.17
N LEU A 51 -6.06 -16.03 -10.66
CA LEU A 51 -4.62 -16.19 -10.48
C LEU A 51 -4.15 -15.76 -9.09
N LEU A 52 -4.94 -15.03 -8.30
CA LEU A 52 -4.64 -14.76 -6.89
C LEU A 52 -4.79 -16.00 -6.00
N ILE A 53 -5.56 -17.02 -6.41
CA ILE A 53 -5.82 -18.21 -5.58
C ILE A 53 -4.53 -18.93 -5.14
N PRO A 54 -3.57 -19.29 -6.03
CA PRO A 54 -2.35 -19.96 -5.60
C PRO A 54 -1.48 -19.13 -4.64
N PRO A 55 -1.21 -17.83 -4.87
CA PRO A 55 -0.61 -16.94 -3.89
C PRO A 55 -1.31 -16.90 -2.54
N SER A 56 -2.65 -16.83 -2.51
CA SER A 56 -3.41 -16.78 -1.26
C SER A 56 -3.23 -18.06 -0.45
N VAL A 57 -3.30 -19.22 -1.11
CA VAL A 57 -3.09 -20.52 -0.46
C VAL A 57 -1.67 -20.65 0.09
N LEU A 58 -0.66 -20.32 -0.73
CA LEU A 58 0.74 -20.40 -0.30
C LEU A 58 1.06 -19.39 0.82
N GLY A 59 0.51 -18.18 0.74
CA GLY A 59 0.65 -17.15 1.78
C GLY A 59 0.08 -17.59 3.13
N ILE A 60 -1.08 -18.26 3.12
CA ILE A 60 -1.68 -18.86 4.34
C ILE A 60 -0.79 -19.98 4.89
N ILE A 61 -0.25 -20.85 4.02
CA ILE A 61 0.67 -21.93 4.44
C ILE A 61 1.93 -21.35 5.11
N VAL A 62 2.51 -20.31 4.53
CA VAL A 62 3.70 -19.62 5.06
C VAL A 62 3.40 -18.96 6.41
N PHE A 63 2.21 -18.36 6.55
CA PHE A 63 1.77 -17.78 7.82
C PHE A 63 1.53 -18.85 8.90
N LEU A 64 0.87 -19.96 8.56
CA LEU A 64 0.67 -21.10 9.46
C LEU A 64 2.01 -21.72 9.88
N TYR A 65 2.98 -21.83 8.97
CA TYR A 65 4.33 -22.25 9.30
C TYR A 65 4.95 -21.35 10.39
N GLY A 66 4.84 -20.02 10.24
CA GLY A 66 5.28 -19.07 11.26
C GLY A 66 4.61 -19.28 12.62
N ILE A 67 3.31 -19.57 12.65
CA ILE A 67 2.57 -19.88 13.89
C ILE A 67 3.11 -21.15 14.55
N PHE A 68 3.33 -22.22 13.78
CA PHE A 68 3.82 -23.49 14.33
C PHE A 68 5.28 -23.42 14.82
N THR A 69 6.11 -22.56 14.25
CA THR A 69 7.53 -22.47 14.61
C THR A 69 7.87 -21.33 15.58
N VAL A 70 6.94 -20.44 15.92
CA VAL A 70 7.18 -19.27 16.78
C VAL A 70 7.76 -19.65 18.15
N ASP A 71 7.26 -20.72 18.76
CA ASP A 71 7.70 -21.16 20.07
C ASP A 71 9.07 -21.85 20.03
N THR A 72 9.59 -22.20 18.86
CA THR A 72 10.93 -22.82 18.69
C THR A 72 12.02 -21.82 18.30
N ASN A 73 11.64 -20.58 17.98
CA ASN A 73 12.58 -19.59 17.48
C ASN A 73 13.40 -18.96 18.63
N VAL A 74 14.72 -19.18 18.60
CA VAL A 74 15.65 -18.78 19.67
C VAL A 74 15.66 -17.26 19.92
N PRO A 75 15.79 -16.36 18.94
CA PRO A 75 15.79 -14.92 19.20
C PRO A 75 14.53 -14.39 19.88
N SER A 76 13.35 -14.94 19.54
CA SER A 76 12.11 -14.56 20.22
C SER A 76 12.05 -15.09 21.64
N GLN A 77 12.57 -16.30 21.91
CA GLN A 77 12.67 -16.82 23.27
C GLN A 77 13.62 -15.97 24.12
N GLU A 78 14.80 -15.60 23.61
CA GLU A 78 15.76 -14.74 24.31
C GLU A 78 15.17 -13.35 24.62
N THR A 79 14.42 -12.77 23.68
CA THR A 79 13.73 -11.49 23.90
C THR A 79 12.68 -11.60 25.00
N CYS A 80 12.03 -12.77 25.12
CA CYS A 80 11.00 -13.05 26.12
C CYS A 80 11.55 -13.57 27.46
N ASP A 81 12.86 -13.81 27.60
CA ASP A 81 13.45 -14.33 28.82
C ASP A 81 13.67 -13.21 29.84
N ASP A 82 12.90 -13.24 30.93
CA ASP A 82 13.01 -12.27 32.02
C ASP A 82 14.33 -12.40 32.80
N ASN A 83 15.03 -13.55 32.73
CA ASN A 83 16.26 -13.78 33.48
C ASN A 83 17.45 -12.95 32.97
N LEU A 84 17.45 -12.58 31.68
CA LEU A 84 18.53 -11.82 31.06
C LEU A 84 18.59 -10.35 31.55
N ASN A 85 17.51 -9.83 32.16
CA ASN A 85 17.44 -8.50 32.78
C ASN A 85 18.05 -7.36 31.94
N ILE A 86 17.87 -7.40 30.61
CA ILE A 86 18.44 -6.41 29.69
C ILE A 86 17.65 -5.10 29.77
N THR A 87 18.33 -4.02 30.19
CA THR A 87 17.81 -2.65 30.25
C THR A 87 18.10 -1.90 28.96
N MET A 88 17.05 -1.38 28.31
CA MET A 88 17.14 -0.62 27.07
C MET A 88 17.15 0.89 27.35
N CYS A 89 17.81 1.65 26.47
CA CYS A 89 17.86 3.10 26.55
C CYS A 89 16.49 3.74 26.25
N PRO A 90 16.19 4.93 26.81
CA PRO A 90 14.91 5.60 26.62
C PRO A 90 14.74 6.10 25.16
N LEU A 91 13.50 5.98 24.67
CA LEU A 91 13.12 6.32 23.30
C LEU A 91 12.78 7.81 23.11
N CYS A 92 12.63 8.58 24.19
CA CYS A 92 12.36 10.01 24.13
C CYS A 92 13.16 10.78 25.18
N ASP A 93 13.27 12.09 24.96
CA ASP A 93 14.11 12.96 25.76
C ASP A 93 13.35 13.44 27.01
N GLY A 94 13.95 13.30 28.18
CA GLY A 94 13.43 13.80 29.46
C GLY A 94 12.28 12.99 30.08
N VAL A 95 11.27 12.61 29.31
CA VAL A 95 10.00 12.07 29.84
C VAL A 95 9.96 10.53 29.90
N CYS A 96 10.65 9.85 28.99
CA CYS A 96 10.64 8.39 28.90
C CYS A 96 11.64 7.77 29.86
N ASP A 97 11.23 6.74 30.59
CA ASP A 97 12.11 5.95 31.44
C ASP A 97 12.83 4.82 30.67
N TYR A 98 13.83 4.22 31.30
CA TYR A 98 14.41 2.95 30.89
C TYR A 98 13.35 1.86 30.89
N TRP A 99 13.49 0.91 29.98
CA TRP A 99 12.52 -0.16 29.80
C TRP A 99 13.22 -1.50 29.59
N ARG A 100 12.56 -2.60 29.99
CA ARG A 100 13.14 -3.95 29.89
C ARG A 100 12.79 -4.58 28.54
N LEU A 101 13.74 -5.30 27.96
CA LEU A 101 13.56 -5.95 26.66
C LEU A 101 12.35 -6.91 26.63
N SER A 102 12.09 -7.64 27.73
CA SER A 102 10.99 -8.60 27.84
C SER A 102 9.59 -7.99 27.71
N THR A 103 9.43 -6.69 27.95
CA THR A 103 8.16 -5.98 27.73
C THR A 103 7.71 -5.97 26.27
N VAL A 104 8.60 -6.26 25.33
CA VAL A 104 8.35 -6.27 23.88
C VAL A 104 8.23 -7.71 23.34
N CYS A 105 8.11 -8.71 24.23
CA CYS A 105 8.00 -10.12 23.86
C CYS A 105 6.85 -10.41 22.87
N SER A 106 5.65 -9.86 23.09
CA SER A 106 4.49 -10.06 22.19
C SER A 106 4.75 -9.54 20.79
N LEU A 107 5.38 -8.37 20.69
CA LEU A 107 5.77 -7.76 19.42
C LEU A 107 6.88 -8.58 18.75
N ALA A 108 7.86 -9.10 19.49
CA ALA A 108 8.91 -9.95 18.92
C ALA A 108 8.36 -11.27 18.36
N ARG A 109 7.43 -11.91 19.07
CA ARG A 109 6.73 -13.11 18.58
C ARG A 109 5.90 -12.82 17.33
N ALA A 110 5.14 -11.72 17.34
CA ALA A 110 4.38 -11.29 16.17
C ALA A 110 5.27 -10.97 14.96
N SER A 111 6.46 -10.41 15.18
CA SER A 111 7.40 -10.06 14.10
C SER A 111 7.84 -11.31 13.36
N TYR A 112 8.16 -12.37 14.10
CA TYR A 112 8.57 -13.66 13.54
C TYR A 112 7.48 -14.35 12.71
N LEU A 113 6.19 -14.13 13.01
CA LEU A 113 5.09 -14.69 12.19
C LEU A 113 5.16 -14.21 10.73
N PHE A 114 5.61 -12.97 10.53
CA PHE A 114 5.72 -12.34 9.22
C PHE A 114 7.17 -12.34 8.68
N ASP A 115 8.18 -12.40 9.55
CA ASP A 115 9.61 -12.41 9.22
C ASP A 115 10.25 -13.77 9.53
N ASN A 116 9.95 -14.74 8.66
CA ASN A 116 10.47 -16.12 8.73
C ASN A 116 11.20 -16.49 7.43
N GLY A 117 12.03 -17.55 7.46
CA GLY A 117 12.76 -17.96 6.26
C GLY A 117 11.88 -18.36 5.07
N ALA A 118 10.64 -18.78 5.31
CA ALA A 118 9.70 -19.15 4.25
C ALA A 118 9.10 -17.92 3.54
N THR A 119 9.08 -16.73 4.17
CA THR A 119 8.60 -15.50 3.50
C THR A 119 9.54 -15.04 2.40
N VAL A 120 10.85 -15.33 2.50
CA VAL A 120 11.82 -15.07 1.42
C VAL A 120 11.51 -15.95 0.20
N LEU A 121 11.23 -17.23 0.41
CA LEU A 121 10.82 -18.15 -0.67
C LEU A 121 9.48 -17.71 -1.29
N PHE A 122 8.57 -17.23 -0.45
CA PHE A 122 7.30 -16.67 -0.92
C PHE A 122 7.49 -15.42 -1.78
N ALA A 123 8.42 -14.52 -1.42
CA ALA A 123 8.71 -13.34 -2.23
C ALA A 123 9.23 -13.70 -3.63
N ILE A 124 10.11 -14.70 -3.75
CA ILE A 124 10.58 -15.23 -5.05
C ILE A 124 9.41 -15.82 -5.86
N PHE A 125 8.56 -16.61 -5.20
CA PHE A 125 7.35 -17.14 -5.84
C PHE A 125 6.45 -16.01 -6.37
N MET A 126 6.32 -14.92 -5.63
CA MET A 126 5.50 -13.77 -6.02
C MET A 126 6.08 -12.98 -7.20
N SER A 127 7.42 -12.83 -7.29
CA SER A 127 8.08 -12.29 -8.48
C SER A 127 7.74 -13.10 -9.73
N LEU A 128 7.87 -14.42 -9.65
CA LEU A 128 7.54 -15.34 -10.75
C LEU A 128 6.06 -15.36 -11.08
N TRP A 129 5.20 -15.29 -10.05
CA TRP A 129 3.76 -15.22 -10.21
C TRP A 129 3.34 -13.95 -10.97
N ALA A 130 3.92 -12.79 -10.65
CA ALA A 130 3.62 -11.53 -11.33
C ALA A 130 3.95 -11.60 -12.83
N ALA A 131 5.10 -12.21 -13.18
CA ALA A 131 5.46 -12.45 -14.58
C ALA A 131 4.50 -13.42 -15.28
N CYS A 132 4.17 -14.54 -14.63
CA CYS A 132 3.18 -15.50 -15.12
C CYS A 132 1.80 -14.88 -15.31
N PHE A 133 1.36 -14.01 -14.40
CA PHE A 133 0.09 -13.29 -14.46
C PHE A 133 0.03 -12.40 -15.70
N LEU A 134 1.06 -11.59 -15.94
CA LEU A 134 1.11 -10.71 -17.12
C LEU A 134 1.10 -11.50 -18.43
N GLU A 135 1.88 -12.58 -18.53
CA GLU A 135 1.92 -13.43 -19.72
C GLU A 135 0.59 -14.18 -19.93
N HIS A 136 -0.04 -14.65 -18.86
CA HIS A 136 -1.35 -15.29 -18.94
C HIS A 136 -2.42 -14.29 -19.40
N TRP A 137 -2.44 -13.08 -18.84
CA TRP A 137 -3.36 -12.03 -19.26
C TRP A 137 -3.15 -11.67 -20.73
N LYS A 138 -1.91 -11.47 -21.16
CA LYS A 138 -1.58 -11.17 -22.56
C LYS A 138 -2.13 -12.24 -23.51
N ARG A 139 -1.99 -13.53 -23.17
CA ARG A 139 -2.57 -14.64 -23.95
C ARG A 139 -4.09 -14.60 -23.95
N ARG A 140 -4.71 -14.39 -22.79
CA ARG A 140 -6.17 -14.31 -22.67
C ARG A 140 -6.74 -13.14 -23.47
N GLN A 141 -6.11 -11.98 -23.40
CA GLN A 141 -6.47 -10.79 -24.16
C GLN A 141 -6.45 -11.07 -25.67
N MET A 142 -5.44 -11.78 -26.18
CA MET A 142 -5.40 -12.17 -27.59
C MET A 142 -6.53 -13.13 -27.99
N CYS A 143 -6.87 -14.11 -27.14
CA CYS A 143 -8.02 -14.99 -27.39
C CYS A 143 -9.33 -14.20 -27.43
N LEU A 144 -9.53 -13.27 -26.50
CA LEU A 144 -10.72 -12.41 -26.45
C LEU A 144 -10.79 -11.49 -27.68
N LYS A 145 -9.66 -10.89 -28.07
CA LYS A 145 -9.56 -10.07 -29.28
C LYS A 145 -9.97 -10.84 -30.53
N HIS A 146 -9.57 -12.10 -30.65
CA HIS A 146 -9.98 -12.97 -31.74
C HIS A 146 -11.45 -13.37 -31.65
N SER A 147 -11.94 -13.85 -30.50
CA SER A 147 -13.34 -14.27 -30.35
C SER A 147 -14.35 -13.14 -30.51
N TRP A 148 -13.90 -11.90 -30.28
CA TRP A 148 -14.73 -10.70 -30.38
C TRP A 148 -14.58 -9.97 -31.72
N ASP A 149 -13.86 -10.56 -32.69
CA ASP A 149 -13.62 -10.01 -34.04
C ASP A 149 -12.98 -8.60 -34.04
N LEU A 150 -12.16 -8.31 -33.03
CA LEU A 150 -11.55 -7.00 -32.81
C LEU A 150 -10.23 -6.79 -33.57
N THR A 151 -9.74 -7.80 -34.30
CA THR A 151 -8.53 -7.68 -35.14
C THR A 151 -8.71 -6.69 -36.28
N SER A 152 -9.92 -6.53 -36.80
CA SER A 152 -10.21 -5.62 -37.92
C SER A 152 -10.23 -4.13 -37.54
N LEU A 153 -10.26 -3.80 -36.24
CA LEU A 153 -10.24 -2.42 -35.76
C LEU A 153 -8.90 -1.72 -36.02
N GLU A 154 -7.79 -2.47 -36.08
CA GLU A 154 -6.47 -1.92 -36.39
C GLU A 154 -6.41 -1.32 -37.81
N ASP A 155 -7.08 -1.97 -38.77
CA ASP A 155 -7.16 -1.50 -40.15
C ASP A 155 -8.11 -0.29 -40.29
N GLN A 156 -9.09 -0.17 -39.39
CA GLN A 156 -10.12 0.89 -39.42
C GLN A 156 -9.64 2.20 -38.76
N GLU A 157 -8.75 2.13 -37.76
CA GLU A 157 -8.11 3.29 -37.12
C GLU A 157 -7.25 4.10 -38.11
N VAL A 158 -6.62 3.45 -39.10
CA VAL A 158 -5.81 4.13 -40.13
C VAL A 158 -6.67 5.00 -41.05
N LEU A 159 -7.97 4.71 -41.18
CA LEU A 159 -8.88 5.36 -42.13
C LEU A 159 -9.79 6.43 -41.49
N LYS A 160 -9.94 6.45 -40.16
CA LYS A 160 -10.76 7.45 -39.47
C LYS A 160 -10.00 8.78 -39.32
N PRO A 161 -10.59 9.93 -39.70
CA PRO A 161 -10.06 11.21 -39.24
C PRO A 161 -10.10 11.22 -37.71
N LEU A 162 -8.96 11.53 -37.07
CA LEU A 162 -8.88 11.65 -35.62
C LEU A 162 -10.01 12.57 -35.13
N CYS A 163 -10.78 12.11 -34.14
CA CYS A 163 -11.80 12.96 -33.51
C CYS A 163 -11.05 14.02 -32.70
N LEU A 164 -10.85 15.20 -33.27
CA LEU A 164 -10.27 16.33 -32.57
C LEU A 164 -11.20 16.73 -31.43
N ARG A 165 -10.61 17.04 -30.28
CA ARG A 165 -11.38 17.57 -29.14
C ARG A 165 -11.85 18.99 -29.49
N PRO A 166 -13.13 19.34 -29.31
CA PRO A 166 -13.65 20.68 -29.64
C PRO A 166 -12.90 21.80 -28.90
N GLU A 167 -12.54 21.59 -27.64
CA GLU A 167 -11.70 22.53 -26.86
C GLU A 167 -10.29 22.72 -27.46
N TYR A 168 -9.75 21.70 -28.13
CA TYR A 168 -8.48 21.83 -28.85
C TYR A 168 -8.65 22.67 -30.12
N GLU A 169 -9.79 22.56 -30.82
CA GLU A 169 -10.12 23.38 -31.98
C GLU A 169 -10.33 24.85 -31.60
N GLU A 170 -11.05 25.11 -30.50
CA GLU A 170 -11.21 26.45 -29.91
C GLU A 170 -9.86 27.03 -29.48
N ALA A 171 -9.04 26.24 -28.79
CA ALA A 171 -7.70 26.64 -28.42
C ALA A 171 -6.82 26.87 -29.67
N LEU A 172 -6.97 26.13 -30.76
CA LEU A 172 -6.24 26.34 -32.02
C LEU A 172 -6.62 27.67 -32.67
N GLN A 173 -7.91 28.05 -32.60
CA GLN A 173 -8.40 29.35 -33.06
C GLN A 173 -7.85 30.51 -32.19
N GLU A 174 -7.70 30.31 -30.89
CA GLU A 174 -7.10 31.30 -29.98
C GLU A 174 -5.55 31.33 -30.04
N LYS A 175 -4.90 30.25 -30.52
CA LYS A 175 -3.44 30.00 -30.40
C LYS A 175 -2.53 30.57 -31.50
N LYS A 176 -2.99 31.46 -32.39
CA LYS A 176 -2.02 32.30 -33.13
C LYS A 176 -1.35 33.34 -32.22
N ASP A 177 -1.98 33.72 -31.10
CA ASP A 177 -1.53 34.88 -30.32
C ASP A 177 -0.97 34.56 -28.91
N LYS A 178 -1.02 33.30 -28.43
CA LYS A 178 -0.59 32.95 -27.06
C LYS A 178 0.34 31.72 -26.95
N VAL A 179 1.12 31.41 -27.99
CA VAL A 179 2.12 30.33 -27.92
C VAL A 179 3.46 30.90 -27.45
N LYS A 180 3.81 30.58 -26.19
CA LYS A 180 5.07 30.83 -25.45
C LYS A 180 5.08 32.05 -24.52
N ALA A 181 4.36 31.96 -23.41
CA ALA A 181 4.76 32.63 -22.18
C ALA A 181 4.61 31.68 -20.99
N GLN A 182 5.72 30.99 -20.69
CA GLN A 182 6.19 30.60 -19.35
C GLN A 182 5.20 30.77 -18.19
N ILE A 183 4.72 29.63 -17.67
CA ILE A 183 4.26 29.30 -16.30
C ILE A 183 3.71 27.87 -16.51
N LYS A 184 4.22 26.77 -15.95
CA LYS A 184 4.41 26.47 -14.53
C LYS A 184 5.14 25.11 -14.45
N LYS A 185 6.42 25.08 -14.06
CA LYS A 185 7.17 23.83 -13.83
C LYS A 185 7.66 23.68 -12.38
N LYS A 186 6.93 24.26 -11.42
CA LYS A 186 7.26 24.18 -9.98
C LYS A 186 6.10 23.82 -9.04
N VAL A 187 4.88 23.59 -9.56
CA VAL A 187 3.70 23.32 -8.70
C VAL A 187 3.51 21.83 -8.41
N CYS A 188 3.83 20.91 -9.32
CA CYS A 188 3.69 19.47 -9.05
C CYS A 188 4.65 18.94 -7.97
N ILE A 189 5.84 19.53 -7.81
CA ILE A 189 6.82 19.10 -6.79
C ILE A 189 6.44 19.62 -5.39
N PHE A 190 5.78 20.78 -5.32
CA PHE A 190 5.45 21.42 -4.04
C PHE A 190 4.26 20.76 -3.33
N VAL A 191 3.27 20.25 -4.09
CA VAL A 191 2.06 19.62 -3.53
C VAL A 191 2.33 18.18 -3.06
N THR A 192 3.28 17.46 -3.65
CA THR A 192 3.70 16.15 -3.14
C THR A 192 4.61 16.27 -1.91
N PHE A 193 5.41 17.34 -1.81
CA PHE A 193 6.25 17.59 -0.63
C PHE A 193 5.44 18.09 0.59
N SER A 194 4.36 18.86 0.40
CA SER A 194 3.57 19.40 1.52
C SER A 194 2.76 18.34 2.28
N ALA A 195 2.31 17.28 1.59
CA ALA A 195 1.56 16.19 2.20
C ALA A 195 2.42 15.31 3.13
N VAL A 196 3.60 14.90 2.66
CA VAL A 196 4.58 14.13 3.45
C VAL A 196 5.11 14.97 4.62
N PHE A 197 5.31 16.27 4.39
CA PHE A 197 5.69 17.22 5.44
C PHE A 197 4.60 17.39 6.50
N GLY A 198 3.33 17.45 6.10
CA GLY A 198 2.19 17.56 7.01
C GLY A 198 2.01 16.36 7.92
N VAL A 199 2.18 15.13 7.42
CA VAL A 199 2.08 13.90 8.22
C VAL A 199 3.24 13.78 9.22
N ALA A 200 4.46 14.14 8.79
CA ALA A 200 5.63 14.16 9.68
C ALA A 200 5.46 15.19 10.81
N VAL A 201 5.03 16.42 10.48
CA VAL A 201 4.78 17.48 11.46
C VAL A 201 3.65 17.08 12.42
N TYR A 202 2.57 16.49 11.92
CA TYR A 202 1.45 16.04 12.74
C TYR A 202 1.85 14.95 13.75
N ARG A 203 2.63 13.94 13.33
CA ARG A 203 3.11 12.89 14.24
C ARG A 203 4.04 13.43 15.30
N ILE A 204 4.93 14.35 14.94
CA ILE A 204 5.83 15.05 15.86
C ILE A 204 5.03 15.85 16.91
N CYS A 205 3.97 16.56 16.50
CA CYS A 205 3.08 17.29 17.40
C CYS A 205 2.27 16.37 18.33
N MET A 206 1.87 15.19 17.89
CA MET A 206 1.08 14.27 18.74
C MET A 206 1.94 13.47 19.72
N LEU A 207 3.17 13.09 19.32
CA LEU A 207 4.17 12.48 20.19
C LEU A 207 4.51 13.40 21.38
N SER A 208 4.70 14.70 21.13
CA SER A 208 4.96 15.67 22.18
C SER A 208 3.76 15.85 23.10
N VAL A 209 2.54 16.00 22.58
CA VAL A 209 1.32 16.18 23.39
C VAL A 209 1.00 14.96 24.26
N TRP A 210 1.11 13.73 23.72
CA TRP A 210 0.81 12.52 24.49
C TRP A 210 1.89 12.19 25.51
N SER A 211 3.15 12.58 25.27
CA SER A 211 4.22 12.44 26.26
C SER A 211 3.99 13.33 27.51
N MET A 212 3.23 14.43 27.38
CA MET A 212 2.92 15.34 28.49
C MET A 212 1.78 14.85 29.40
N ASN A 213 1.15 13.71 29.10
CA ASN A 213 0.03 13.21 29.89
C ASN A 213 0.51 12.73 31.28
N PRO A 214 -0.03 13.26 32.40
CA PRO A 214 0.50 13.01 33.75
C PRO A 214 0.24 11.59 34.28
N ASP A 215 -0.67 10.82 33.70
CA ASP A 215 -1.09 9.51 34.23
C ASP A 215 -0.06 8.38 33.95
N PRO A 216 0.36 7.59 34.97
CA PRO A 216 1.36 6.53 34.82
C PRO A 216 0.87 5.33 33.99
N GLU A 217 -0.43 5.00 34.01
CA GLU A 217 -1.02 3.97 33.14
C GLU A 217 -1.13 4.42 31.69
N ALA A 218 -1.41 5.71 31.48
CA ALA A 218 -1.38 6.32 30.16
C ALA A 218 0.05 6.25 29.60
N LYS A 219 1.08 6.61 30.39
CA LYS A 219 2.51 6.54 30.02
C LYS A 219 2.97 5.14 29.58
N ALA A 220 2.54 4.08 30.28
CA ALA A 220 2.87 2.70 29.90
C ALA A 220 2.26 2.28 28.55
N SER A 221 1.10 2.84 28.19
CA SER A 221 0.39 2.57 26.93
C SER A 221 0.65 3.60 25.83
N VAL A 222 1.41 4.68 26.11
CA VAL A 222 1.68 5.78 25.15
C VAL A 222 2.18 5.25 23.82
N ARG A 223 3.11 4.30 23.81
CA ARG A 223 3.70 3.77 22.57
C ARG A 223 2.64 3.14 21.67
N MET A 224 1.80 2.25 22.20
CA MET A 224 0.78 1.57 21.40
C MET A 224 -0.30 2.55 20.94
N THR A 225 -0.73 3.46 21.81
CA THR A 225 -1.78 4.43 21.48
C THR A 225 -1.31 5.47 20.47
N VAL A 226 -0.07 5.97 20.58
CA VAL A 226 0.51 6.91 19.61
C VAL A 226 0.70 6.25 18.26
N THR A 227 1.18 5.01 18.21
CA THR A 227 1.32 4.28 16.94
C THR A 227 -0.05 4.04 16.29
N THR A 228 -1.05 3.64 17.07
CA THR A 228 -2.40 3.33 16.55
C THR A 228 -3.12 4.58 16.06
N THR A 229 -3.14 5.65 16.86
CA THR A 229 -3.71 6.95 16.46
C THR A 229 -2.97 7.51 15.25
N GLY A 230 -1.64 7.44 15.23
CA GLY A 230 -0.81 7.86 14.10
C GLY A 230 -1.05 7.06 12.81
N ILE A 231 -1.52 5.82 12.88
CA ILE A 231 -1.93 5.03 11.69
C ILE A 231 -3.30 5.48 11.20
N ILE A 232 -4.29 5.63 12.10
CA ILE A 232 -5.65 6.06 11.75
C ILE A 232 -5.63 7.46 11.11
N LEU A 233 -4.86 8.38 11.67
CA LEU A 233 -4.78 9.75 11.15
C LEU A 233 -4.04 9.81 9.82
N ASN A 234 -2.99 9.00 9.66
CA ASN A 234 -2.35 8.84 8.36
C ASN A 234 -3.33 8.28 7.31
N MET A 235 -4.16 7.30 7.68
CA MET A 235 -5.20 6.77 6.79
C MET A 235 -6.20 7.85 6.37
N LEU A 236 -6.73 8.63 7.30
CA LEU A 236 -7.67 9.72 6.99
C LEU A 236 -7.05 10.78 6.07
N VAL A 237 -5.80 11.16 6.32
CA VAL A 237 -5.07 12.11 5.46
C VAL A 237 -4.87 11.54 4.06
N VAL A 238 -4.50 10.26 3.94
CA VAL A 238 -4.35 9.60 2.63
C VAL A 238 -5.68 9.65 1.87
N LEU A 239 -6.80 9.30 2.49
CA LEU A 239 -8.13 9.33 1.84
C LEU A 239 -8.49 10.73 1.32
N VAL A 240 -8.31 11.78 2.14
CA VAL A 240 -8.61 13.16 1.73
C VAL A 240 -7.71 13.61 0.59
N LEU A 241 -6.41 13.28 0.66
CA LEU A 241 -5.45 13.68 -0.37
C LEU A 241 -5.67 12.96 -1.70
N GLU A 242 -6.17 11.72 -1.71
CA GLU A 242 -6.49 10.99 -2.94
C GLU A 242 -7.51 11.75 -3.81
N GLU A 243 -8.53 12.35 -3.20
CA GLU A 243 -9.53 13.18 -3.90
C GLU A 243 -8.93 14.48 -4.44
N VAL A 244 -8.13 15.18 -3.62
CA VAL A 244 -7.44 16.40 -4.04
C VAL A 244 -6.49 16.11 -5.21
N TYR A 245 -5.75 15.00 -5.17
CA TYR A 245 -4.87 14.60 -6.26
C TYR A 245 -5.62 14.24 -7.54
N GLY A 246 -6.82 13.66 -7.43
CA GLY A 246 -7.72 13.43 -8.57
C GLY A 246 -8.08 14.75 -9.27
N ALA A 247 -8.54 15.75 -8.51
CA ALA A 247 -8.86 17.07 -9.05
C ALA A 247 -7.64 17.77 -9.68
N ILE A 248 -6.47 17.66 -9.05
CA ILE A 248 -5.22 18.22 -9.59
C ILE A 248 -4.83 17.55 -10.90
N ALA A 249 -5.04 16.24 -11.04
CA ALA A 249 -4.73 15.51 -12.27
C ALA A 249 -5.58 16.00 -13.45
N VAL A 250 -6.89 16.17 -13.24
CA VAL A 250 -7.81 16.74 -14.25
C VAL A 250 -7.36 18.15 -14.64
N TRP A 251 -7.17 19.03 -13.66
CA TRP A 251 -6.71 20.40 -13.90
C TRP A 251 -5.39 20.46 -14.68
N LEU A 252 -4.42 19.60 -14.34
CA LEU A 252 -3.13 19.54 -15.04
C LEU A 252 -3.28 19.06 -16.49
N THR A 253 -4.21 18.14 -16.75
CA THR A 253 -4.45 17.61 -18.10
C THR A 253 -5.17 18.60 -19.00
N GLU A 254 -6.14 19.35 -18.46
CA GLU A 254 -6.80 20.44 -19.18
C GLU A 254 -5.81 21.52 -19.61
N LEU A 255 -4.82 21.83 -18.76
CA LEU A 255 -3.76 22.79 -19.09
C LEU A 255 -2.84 22.32 -20.23
N GLU A 256 -2.66 21.02 -20.43
CA GLU A 256 -1.79 20.50 -21.49
C GLU A 256 -2.43 20.55 -22.88
N LEU A 257 -3.76 20.69 -22.96
CA LEU A 257 -4.53 20.76 -24.20
C LEU A 257 -4.10 19.67 -25.23
N PRO A 258 -4.27 18.38 -24.91
CA PRO A 258 -4.01 17.29 -25.85
C PRO A 258 -4.96 17.37 -27.05
N LYS A 259 -4.53 16.76 -28.17
CA LYS A 259 -5.19 16.91 -29.48
C LYS A 259 -6.49 16.10 -29.59
N THR A 260 -6.50 14.92 -28.99
CA THR A 260 -7.55 13.91 -29.12
C THR A 260 -8.10 13.54 -27.75
N THR A 261 -9.32 12.99 -27.73
CA THR A 261 -9.94 12.47 -26.50
C THR A 261 -9.16 11.29 -25.94
N GLU A 262 -8.69 10.38 -26.80
CA GLU A 262 -7.85 9.24 -26.39
C GLU A 262 -6.54 9.70 -25.74
N GLU A 263 -5.83 10.67 -26.33
CA GLU A 263 -4.60 11.22 -25.71
C GLU A 263 -4.91 11.93 -24.38
N PHE A 264 -6.08 12.55 -24.24
CA PHE A 264 -6.49 13.17 -22.99
C PHE A 264 -6.70 12.11 -21.90
N GLU A 265 -7.46 11.06 -22.20
CA GLU A 265 -7.73 9.97 -21.27
C GLU A 265 -6.44 9.25 -20.85
N GLU A 266 -5.56 8.90 -21.79
CA GLU A 266 -4.29 8.26 -21.47
C GLU A 266 -3.40 9.13 -20.56
N ARG A 267 -3.28 10.42 -20.87
CA ARG A 267 -2.48 11.35 -20.05
C ARG A 267 -3.10 11.57 -18.67
N LEU A 268 -4.42 11.59 -18.58
CA LEU A 268 -5.15 11.71 -17.33
C LEU A 268 -4.95 10.48 -16.46
N ILE A 269 -5.08 9.28 -17.04
CA ILE A 269 -4.83 8.02 -16.36
C ILE A 269 -3.42 7.98 -15.78
N VAL A 270 -2.39 8.29 -16.59
CA VAL A 270 -0.98 8.23 -16.12
C VAL A 270 -0.72 9.22 -14.99
N LYS A 271 -1.21 10.47 -15.09
CA LYS A 271 -1.00 11.49 -14.04
C LYS A 271 -1.76 11.17 -12.75
N SER A 272 -3.03 10.82 -12.89
CA SER A 272 -3.88 10.47 -11.75
C SER A 272 -3.33 9.24 -11.03
N PHE A 273 -2.95 8.21 -11.79
CA PHE A 273 -2.28 7.01 -11.25
C PHE A 273 -0.99 7.36 -10.52
N PHE A 274 -0.10 8.17 -11.11
CA PHE A 274 1.18 8.52 -10.48
C PHE A 274 0.99 9.31 -9.18
N LEU A 275 0.09 10.29 -9.16
CA LEU A 275 -0.19 11.08 -7.95
C LEU A 275 -0.84 10.24 -6.85
N LYS A 276 -1.86 9.45 -7.19
CA LYS A 276 -2.56 8.59 -6.23
C LYS A 276 -1.66 7.46 -5.71
N SER A 277 -0.89 6.81 -6.57
CA SER A 277 0.06 5.76 -6.15
C SER A 277 1.19 6.30 -5.27
N MET A 278 1.72 7.49 -5.55
CA MET A 278 2.69 8.14 -4.66
C MET A 278 2.07 8.41 -3.28
N ASN A 279 0.85 8.92 -3.21
CA ASN A 279 0.16 9.18 -1.95
C ASN A 279 -0.12 7.88 -1.17
N ALA A 280 -0.57 6.84 -1.86
CA ALA A 280 -0.89 5.55 -1.27
C ALA A 280 0.36 4.82 -0.76
N PHE A 281 1.46 4.83 -1.51
CA PHE A 281 2.66 4.07 -1.18
C PHE A 281 3.68 4.85 -0.34
N ALA A 282 3.74 6.18 -0.41
CA ALA A 282 4.77 6.98 0.29
C ALA A 282 4.83 6.73 1.82
N PRO A 283 3.70 6.66 2.56
CA PRO A 283 3.74 6.34 3.98
C PRO A 283 4.36 4.96 4.27
N ILE A 284 4.13 3.97 3.40
CA ILE A 284 4.67 2.62 3.54
C ILE A 284 6.16 2.61 3.20
N PHE A 285 6.57 3.28 2.12
CA PHE A 285 7.98 3.48 1.77
C PHE A 285 8.76 4.17 2.90
N TYR A 286 8.16 5.18 3.55
CA TYR A 286 8.76 5.88 4.68
C TYR A 286 9.03 4.93 5.86
N VAL A 287 8.00 4.20 6.30
CA VAL A 287 8.13 3.28 7.44
C VAL A 287 9.07 2.11 7.10
N ALA A 288 9.12 1.68 5.84
CA ALA A 288 9.98 0.59 5.41
C ALA A 288 11.46 1.01 5.39
N PHE A 289 11.78 2.08 4.66
CA PHE A 289 13.18 2.37 4.32
C PHE A 289 13.81 3.49 5.15
N PHE A 290 13.02 4.44 5.66
CA PHE A 290 13.55 5.66 6.27
C PHE A 290 13.40 5.68 7.80
N LYS A 291 12.30 5.13 8.34
CA LYS A 291 12.04 5.12 9.78
C LYS A 291 13.12 4.35 10.55
N GLY A 292 13.63 4.94 11.64
CA GLY A 292 14.64 4.34 12.52
C GLY A 292 16.06 4.23 11.95
N ARG A 293 16.31 4.65 10.69
CA ARG A 293 17.64 4.52 10.05
C ARG A 293 18.56 5.72 10.28
N PHE A 294 17.97 6.90 10.45
CA PHE A 294 18.69 8.17 10.60
C PHE A 294 18.54 8.77 12.00
N ALA A 295 18.17 7.97 13.01
CA ALA A 295 17.96 8.45 14.37
C ALA A 295 19.27 8.87 15.08
N GLY A 296 20.41 8.32 14.66
CA GLY A 296 21.71 8.56 15.28
C GLY A 296 21.99 7.54 16.38
N ARG A 297 22.50 7.99 17.52
CA ARG A 297 22.81 7.12 18.67
C ARG A 297 22.46 7.82 20.00
N PRO A 298 22.28 7.07 21.09
CA PRO A 298 22.30 7.67 22.42
C PRO A 298 23.55 8.53 22.61
N GLY A 299 23.33 9.79 23.00
CA GLY A 299 24.36 10.81 23.15
C GLY A 299 24.49 11.82 22.00
N ASP A 300 24.02 11.47 20.80
CA ASP A 300 24.08 12.32 19.61
C ASP A 300 22.95 11.92 18.64
N TYR A 301 21.74 12.39 18.95
CA TYR A 301 20.54 12.15 18.13
C TYR A 301 20.40 13.22 17.04
N VAL A 302 19.80 12.83 15.92
CA VAL A 302 19.45 13.78 14.86
C VAL A 302 18.12 14.45 15.18
N TYR A 303 18.17 15.77 15.37
CA TYR A 303 16.99 16.60 15.62
C TYR A 303 16.49 17.26 14.33
N VAL A 304 15.19 17.12 14.07
CA VAL A 304 14.48 17.83 13.00
C VAL A 304 13.99 19.16 13.56
N PHE A 305 14.23 20.24 12.82
CA PHE A 305 13.89 21.61 13.25
C PHE A 305 14.49 22.05 14.59
N GLY A 306 15.53 21.37 15.07
CA GLY A 306 16.25 21.70 16.31
C GLY A 306 15.63 21.14 17.59
N ASP A 307 14.31 20.93 17.63
CA ASP A 307 13.60 20.60 18.87
C ASP A 307 13.05 19.16 18.92
N TYR A 308 12.96 18.45 17.79
CA TYR A 308 12.27 17.16 17.72
C TYR A 308 13.19 16.03 17.27
N ARG A 309 13.36 15.00 18.11
CA ARG A 309 14.14 13.79 17.81
C ARG A 309 13.46 12.94 16.72
N MET A 310 14.25 12.42 15.78
CA MET A 310 13.78 11.48 14.75
C MET A 310 13.23 10.18 15.37
N GLU A 311 12.14 9.65 14.79
CA GLU A 311 11.49 8.42 15.27
C GLU A 311 12.39 7.17 15.11
N GLU A 312 12.43 6.35 16.16
CA GLU A 312 13.07 5.03 16.18
C GLU A 312 12.06 3.89 16.02
N CYS A 313 12.54 2.75 15.50
CA CYS A 313 11.76 1.51 15.48
C CYS A 313 11.87 0.79 16.83
N ALA A 314 10.87 0.00 17.19
CA ALA A 314 11.00 -0.96 18.28
C ALA A 314 12.12 -2.00 17.96
N PRO A 315 12.76 -2.63 18.97
CA PRO A 315 13.84 -3.59 18.73
C PRO A 315 13.51 -4.78 17.81
N PRO A 316 12.31 -5.40 17.80
CA PRO A 316 12.03 -6.45 16.83
C PRO A 316 11.81 -5.93 15.38
N GLY A 317 11.92 -4.61 15.16
CA GLY A 317 11.84 -3.95 13.85
C GLY A 317 10.58 -3.11 13.65
N CYS A 318 10.52 -2.41 12.51
CA CYS A 318 9.35 -1.65 12.03
C CYS A 318 8.38 -2.50 11.17
N LEU A 319 8.67 -3.79 10.96
CA LEU A 319 7.94 -4.64 10.02
C LEU A 319 6.47 -4.83 10.43
N ILE A 320 6.18 -4.96 11.72
CA ILE A 320 4.78 -5.07 12.21
C ILE A 320 4.01 -3.76 12.01
N GLU A 321 4.65 -2.62 12.23
CA GLU A 321 4.00 -1.33 11.96
C GLU A 321 3.60 -1.22 10.47
N LEU A 322 4.46 -1.72 9.56
CA LEU A 322 4.14 -1.84 8.14
C LEU A 322 2.97 -2.78 7.89
N CYS A 323 2.96 -3.98 8.50
CA CYS A 323 1.89 -4.95 8.32
C CYS A 323 0.53 -4.39 8.77
N ILE A 324 0.49 -3.71 9.93
CA ILE A 324 -0.73 -3.09 10.45
C ILE A 324 -1.16 -1.96 9.52
N GLN A 325 -0.24 -1.11 9.07
CA GLN A 325 -0.55 -0.01 8.16
C GLN A 325 -1.07 -0.50 6.80
N LEU A 326 -0.44 -1.53 6.21
CA LEU A 326 -0.89 -2.18 4.99
C LEU A 326 -2.28 -2.81 5.17
N SER A 327 -2.48 -3.51 6.28
CA SER A 327 -3.78 -4.13 6.60
C SER A 327 -4.86 -3.07 6.76
N MET A 328 -4.58 -1.97 7.47
CA MET A 328 -5.53 -0.87 7.65
C MET A 328 -5.84 -0.12 6.36
N ILE A 329 -4.87 0.09 5.47
CA ILE A 329 -5.12 0.78 4.18
C ILE A 329 -5.89 -0.14 3.24
N MET A 330 -5.49 -1.41 3.11
CA MET A 330 -6.12 -2.37 2.21
C MET A 330 -7.50 -2.82 2.69
N LEU A 331 -7.69 -3.06 3.99
CA LEU A 331 -9.00 -3.40 4.54
C LEU A 331 -9.85 -2.15 4.75
N GLY A 332 -9.25 -1.05 5.19
CA GLY A 332 -10.00 0.14 5.54
C GLY A 332 -10.52 0.90 4.33
N LYS A 333 -9.77 0.96 3.22
CA LYS A 333 -10.29 1.57 1.99
C LYS A 333 -11.46 0.77 1.43
N GLN A 334 -11.28 -0.55 1.25
CA GLN A 334 -12.34 -1.43 0.76
C GLN A 334 -13.54 -1.54 1.71
N LEU A 335 -13.36 -1.63 3.03
CA LEU A 335 -14.50 -1.75 3.96
C LEU A 335 -15.27 -0.43 4.13
N ILE A 336 -14.59 0.72 4.10
CA ILE A 336 -15.22 2.03 4.30
C ILE A 336 -15.83 2.53 2.99
N GLN A 337 -15.14 2.44 1.86
CA GLN A 337 -15.71 2.85 0.57
C GLN A 337 -16.81 1.89 0.10
N ASN A 338 -16.57 0.58 0.08
CA ASN A 338 -17.52 -0.38 -0.52
C ASN A 338 -18.81 -0.52 0.29
N ASN A 339 -18.76 -0.59 1.63
CA ASN A 339 -19.99 -0.79 2.42
C ASN A 339 -20.71 0.50 2.77
N VAL A 340 -20.00 1.64 2.91
CA VAL A 340 -20.61 2.88 3.41
C VAL A 340 -20.89 3.87 2.30
N PHE A 341 -20.02 4.04 1.30
CA PHE A 341 -20.30 4.98 0.22
C PHE A 341 -21.14 4.32 -0.87
N GLU A 342 -20.83 3.09 -1.27
CA GLU A 342 -21.51 2.46 -2.41
C GLU A 342 -22.89 1.88 -2.06
N VAL A 343 -23.09 1.33 -0.85
CA VAL A 343 -24.40 0.77 -0.44
C VAL A 343 -25.30 1.79 0.29
N LEU A 344 -24.73 2.72 1.06
CA LEU A 344 -25.54 3.67 1.86
C LEU A 344 -26.03 4.88 1.05
N ILE A 345 -25.24 5.36 0.08
CA ILE A 345 -25.62 6.49 -0.79
C ILE A 345 -26.91 6.18 -1.59
N PRO A 346 -27.03 5.04 -2.31
CA PRO A 346 -28.25 4.75 -3.07
C PRO A 346 -29.45 4.56 -2.14
N TYR A 347 -29.28 3.90 -0.99
CA TYR A 347 -30.37 3.68 -0.03
C TYR A 347 -30.91 5.00 0.56
N LYS A 348 -30.01 5.95 0.86
CA LYS A 348 -30.42 7.28 1.34
C LYS A 348 -31.17 8.06 0.25
N ARG A 349 -30.70 8.00 -0.99
CA ARG A 349 -31.35 8.62 -2.15
C ARG A 349 -32.71 7.99 -2.47
N GLU A 350 -32.85 6.68 -2.26
CA GLU A 350 -34.12 5.97 -2.41
C GLU A 350 -35.12 6.35 -1.31
N SER A 351 -34.64 6.57 -0.08
CA SER A 351 -35.46 7.11 1.02
C SER A 351 -35.95 8.52 0.73
N GLU A 352 -35.09 9.42 0.26
CA GLU A 352 -35.45 10.80 -0.12
C GLU A 352 -36.43 10.82 -1.31
N ASN A 353 -36.21 9.96 -2.32
CA ASN A 353 -37.15 9.81 -3.45
C ASN A 353 -38.48 9.15 -3.06
N ASN A 354 -38.56 8.40 -1.96
CA ASN A 354 -39.82 7.80 -1.47
C ASN A 354 -40.69 8.83 -0.75
N GLU A 355 -40.10 9.88 -0.16
CA GLU A 355 -40.85 11.01 0.42
C GLU A 355 -41.50 11.89 -0.66
N GLU A 356 -40.91 12.01 -1.86
CA GLU A 356 -41.52 12.71 -3.00
C GLU A 356 -42.59 11.89 -3.77
N LYS A 357 -42.72 10.58 -3.50
CA LYS A 357 -43.61 9.67 -4.24
C LYS A 357 -45.10 9.78 -3.90
N GLU A 358 -45.51 10.60 -2.93
CA GLU A 358 -46.93 10.77 -2.60
C GLU A 358 -47.74 11.61 -3.62
N GLU A 359 -47.09 12.32 -4.57
CA GLU A 359 -47.80 13.25 -5.48
C GLU A 359 -48.03 12.81 -6.95
N GLU A 360 -47.39 11.76 -7.48
CA GLU A 360 -47.53 11.42 -8.93
C GLU A 360 -48.34 10.15 -9.24
N LYS A 361 -49.52 10.32 -9.86
CA LYS A 361 -50.47 9.26 -10.28
C LYS A 361 -50.13 8.54 -11.59
N ARG A 362 -49.00 8.82 -12.26
CA ARG A 362 -48.63 8.15 -13.53
C ARG A 362 -47.47 7.18 -13.32
N PRO A 363 -47.49 5.98 -13.93
CA PRO A 363 -46.32 5.12 -13.93
C PRO A 363 -45.18 5.84 -14.68
N LYS A 364 -44.05 6.05 -13.98
CA LYS A 364 -42.85 6.69 -14.56
C LYS A 364 -42.37 5.91 -15.79
N GLN A 365 -42.06 6.62 -16.87
CA GLN A 365 -41.51 6.00 -18.08
C GLN A 365 -40.08 5.52 -17.82
N GLN A 366 -39.56 4.61 -18.65
CA GLN A 366 -38.20 4.07 -18.46
C GLN A 366 -37.14 5.18 -18.51
N LEU A 367 -37.33 6.19 -19.36
CA LEU A 367 -36.45 7.36 -19.42
C LEU A 367 -36.37 8.09 -18.08
N ASP A 368 -37.50 8.29 -17.40
CA ASP A 368 -37.54 8.99 -16.12
C ASP A 368 -36.82 8.19 -15.02
N LYS A 369 -36.89 6.85 -15.09
CA LYS A 369 -36.17 5.96 -14.18
C LYS A 369 -34.66 6.02 -14.43
N ASP A 370 -34.26 5.89 -15.69
CA ASP A 370 -32.84 5.93 -16.07
C ASP A 370 -32.22 7.31 -15.83
N TYR A 371 -32.99 8.39 -15.93
CA TYR A 371 -32.49 9.75 -15.68
C TYR A 371 -32.14 10.00 -14.20
N VAL A 372 -32.75 9.27 -13.25
CA VAL A 372 -32.42 9.39 -11.83
C VAL A 372 -31.07 8.75 -11.48
N LEU A 373 -30.62 7.79 -12.29
CA LEU A 373 -29.35 7.08 -12.11
C LEU A 373 -28.14 8.00 -12.34
N GLU A 374 -26.98 7.61 -11.81
CA GLU A 374 -25.75 8.39 -11.92
C GLU A 374 -25.13 8.29 -13.33
N PRO A 375 -24.56 9.38 -13.87
CA PRO A 375 -23.88 9.34 -15.16
C PRO A 375 -22.61 8.49 -15.08
N PHE A 376 -22.32 7.75 -16.14
CA PHE A 376 -21.10 6.96 -16.24
C PHE A 376 -19.87 7.85 -16.48
N GLU A 377 -18.91 7.85 -15.56
CA GLU A 377 -17.67 8.66 -15.62
C GLU A 377 -16.46 7.89 -16.23
N GLY A 378 -16.67 6.68 -16.73
CA GLY A 378 -15.64 5.82 -17.33
C GLY A 378 -15.19 4.68 -16.41
N VAL A 379 -14.47 3.70 -16.98
CA VAL A 379 -13.93 2.54 -16.24
C VAL A 379 -12.56 2.84 -15.60
N GLY A 380 -11.99 4.02 -15.87
CA GLY A 380 -10.63 4.35 -15.45
C GLY A 380 -10.43 4.39 -13.94
N SER A 381 -11.43 4.84 -13.18
CA SER A 381 -11.43 4.81 -11.72
C SER A 381 -11.38 3.37 -11.17
N GLU A 382 -12.20 2.49 -11.74
CA GLU A 382 -12.30 1.08 -11.31
C GLU A 382 -10.99 0.33 -11.58
N TYR A 383 -10.39 0.50 -12.76
CA TYR A 383 -9.04 -0.04 -13.04
C TYR A 383 -7.99 0.51 -12.07
N MET A 384 -8.07 1.79 -11.71
CA MET A 384 -7.09 2.43 -10.85
C MET A 384 -7.08 1.82 -9.45
N GLU A 385 -8.26 1.56 -8.89
CA GLU A 385 -8.39 0.91 -7.59
C GLU A 385 -7.76 -0.49 -7.60
N MET A 386 -8.13 -1.30 -8.59
CA MET A 386 -7.61 -2.67 -8.71
C MET A 386 -6.10 -2.72 -8.96
N ILE A 387 -5.56 -1.76 -9.72
CA ILE A 387 -4.12 -1.72 -10.02
C ILE A 387 -3.32 -1.20 -8.81
N ILE A 388 -3.85 -0.28 -8.02
CA ILE A 388 -3.24 0.12 -6.75
C ILE A 388 -3.23 -1.07 -5.77
N GLN A 389 -4.31 -1.84 -5.70
CA GLN A 389 -4.38 -3.07 -4.90
C GLN A 389 -3.36 -4.12 -5.37
N TYR A 390 -3.22 -4.33 -6.69
CA TYR A 390 -2.14 -5.16 -7.26
C TYR A 390 -0.76 -4.65 -6.84
N GLY A 391 -0.56 -3.33 -6.77
CA GLY A 391 0.64 -2.70 -6.24
C GLY A 391 0.92 -3.09 -4.79
N PHE A 392 -0.07 -3.06 -3.90
CA PHE A 392 0.10 -3.52 -2.51
C PHE A 392 0.49 -5.00 -2.43
N VAL A 393 -0.13 -5.84 -3.26
CA VAL A 393 0.11 -7.29 -3.28
C VAL A 393 1.48 -7.65 -3.87
N SER A 394 2.02 -6.85 -4.78
CA SER A 394 3.31 -7.14 -5.43
C SER A 394 4.51 -6.46 -4.74
N LEU A 395 4.40 -5.17 -4.39
CA LEU A 395 5.52 -4.36 -3.88
C LEU A 395 5.94 -4.68 -2.45
N PHE A 396 5.01 -5.13 -1.60
CA PHE A 396 5.22 -5.26 -0.16
C PHE A 396 4.97 -6.67 0.38
N VAL A 397 4.96 -7.66 -0.50
CA VAL A 397 4.61 -9.05 -0.15
C VAL A 397 5.63 -9.72 0.76
N ALA A 398 6.91 -9.33 0.65
CA ALA A 398 7.96 -9.81 1.52
C ALA A 398 7.73 -9.46 3.00
N SER A 399 7.00 -8.37 3.28
CA SER A 399 6.62 -7.98 4.64
C SER A 399 5.33 -8.64 5.11
N PHE A 400 4.40 -8.93 4.19
CA PHE A 400 3.04 -9.36 4.56
C PHE A 400 2.53 -10.49 3.66
N PRO A 401 2.78 -11.76 4.00
CA PRO A 401 2.42 -12.91 3.16
C PRO A 401 0.90 -13.15 3.02
N LEU A 402 0.08 -12.61 3.93
CA LEU A 402 -1.38 -12.72 3.85
C LEU A 402 -2.02 -11.69 2.91
N ALA A 403 -1.25 -10.76 2.32
CA ALA A 403 -1.78 -9.74 1.41
C ALA A 403 -2.63 -10.32 0.26
N PRO A 404 -2.19 -11.39 -0.45
CA PRO A 404 -2.97 -11.96 -1.53
C PRO A 404 -4.29 -12.60 -1.06
N ALA A 405 -4.37 -13.10 0.17
CA ALA A 405 -5.60 -13.68 0.71
C ALA A 405 -6.67 -12.59 0.95
N PHE A 406 -6.26 -11.44 1.49
CA PHE A 406 -7.15 -10.30 1.64
C PHE A 406 -7.53 -9.68 0.29
N ALA A 407 -6.59 -9.58 -0.65
CA ALA A 407 -6.90 -9.13 -2.00
C ALA A 407 -7.90 -10.05 -2.72
N LEU A 408 -7.75 -11.37 -2.57
CA LEU A 408 -8.69 -12.35 -3.12
C LEU A 408 -10.10 -12.17 -2.54
N LEU A 409 -10.21 -12.02 -1.22
CA LEU A 409 -11.50 -11.78 -0.56
C LEU A 409 -12.15 -10.50 -1.06
N ASN A 410 -11.37 -9.42 -1.16
CA ASN A 410 -11.86 -8.14 -1.67
C ASN A 410 -12.33 -8.29 -3.12
N ASN A 411 -11.53 -8.89 -4.01
CA ASN A 411 -11.90 -9.05 -5.42
C ASN A 411 -13.16 -9.88 -5.64
N VAL A 412 -13.39 -10.92 -4.82
CA VAL A 412 -14.60 -11.75 -4.93
C VAL A 412 -15.86 -10.94 -4.61
N ILE A 413 -15.77 -10.05 -3.62
CA ILE A 413 -16.85 -9.13 -3.25
C ILE A 413 -16.98 -8.04 -4.34
N GLU A 414 -15.86 -7.46 -4.75
CA GLU A 414 -15.77 -6.38 -5.72
C GLU A 414 -16.41 -6.71 -7.06
N ILE A 415 -16.08 -7.88 -7.63
CA ILE A 415 -16.66 -8.34 -8.90
C ILE A 415 -18.18 -8.23 -8.90
N ARG A 416 -18.81 -8.47 -7.73
CA ARG A 416 -20.27 -8.46 -7.58
C ARG A 416 -20.80 -7.07 -7.27
N LEU A 417 -20.08 -6.28 -6.47
CA LEU A 417 -20.41 -4.88 -6.22
C LEU A 417 -20.39 -4.08 -7.52
N ASP A 418 -19.31 -4.19 -8.28
CA ASP A 418 -19.19 -3.58 -9.60
C ASP A 418 -20.33 -4.05 -10.51
N ALA A 419 -20.56 -5.36 -10.58
CA ALA A 419 -21.65 -5.89 -11.41
C ALA A 419 -23.02 -5.32 -11.02
N ALA A 420 -23.31 -5.19 -9.72
CA ALA A 420 -24.54 -4.58 -9.22
C ALA A 420 -24.60 -3.10 -9.60
N LYS A 421 -23.54 -2.33 -9.34
CA LYS A 421 -23.44 -0.91 -9.71
C LYS A 421 -23.69 -0.68 -11.19
N PHE A 422 -23.07 -1.47 -12.07
CA PHE A 422 -23.24 -1.39 -13.53
C PHE A 422 -24.67 -1.70 -14.01
N VAL A 423 -25.40 -2.53 -13.26
CA VAL A 423 -26.76 -2.97 -13.62
C VAL A 423 -27.84 -2.09 -12.99
N THR A 424 -27.65 -1.60 -11.75
CA THR A 424 -28.72 -0.96 -10.97
C THR A 424 -28.52 0.51 -10.65
N GLU A 425 -27.28 1.02 -10.62
CA GLU A 425 -26.99 2.36 -10.07
C GLU A 425 -26.55 3.38 -11.12
N ILE A 426 -25.88 2.93 -12.17
CA ILE A 426 -25.38 3.80 -13.24
C ILE A 426 -26.31 3.79 -14.44
N ARG A 427 -26.30 4.90 -15.17
CA ARG A 427 -26.88 4.98 -16.51
C ARG A 427 -26.08 4.10 -17.47
N ARG A 428 -26.81 3.42 -18.37
CA ARG A 428 -26.21 2.60 -19.43
C ARG A 428 -25.12 3.37 -20.19
N PRO A 429 -23.87 2.90 -20.17
CA PRO A 429 -22.78 3.51 -20.91
C PRO A 429 -22.89 3.24 -22.40
N ASP A 430 -22.26 4.10 -23.20
CA ASP A 430 -22.12 3.88 -24.62
C ASP A 430 -21.18 2.71 -24.90
N ALA A 431 -21.58 1.80 -25.80
CA ALA A 431 -20.79 0.63 -26.14
C ALA A 431 -19.57 1.03 -27.01
N VAL A 432 -18.46 1.31 -26.35
CA VAL A 432 -17.18 1.64 -27.00
C VAL A 432 -16.43 0.35 -27.35
N ARG A 433 -16.07 0.21 -28.63
CA ARG A 433 -15.21 -0.86 -29.12
C ARG A 433 -13.75 -0.54 -28.77
N CYS A 434 -13.10 -1.40 -28.00
CA CYS A 434 -11.66 -1.33 -27.72
C CYS A 434 -10.99 -2.67 -28.01
N LYS A 435 -9.67 -2.66 -28.24
CA LYS A 435 -8.87 -3.86 -28.60
C LYS A 435 -8.10 -4.46 -27.43
N ASP A 436 -7.90 -3.68 -26.37
CA ASP A 436 -7.13 -4.02 -25.18
C ASP A 436 -7.52 -3.14 -23.99
N ILE A 437 -6.88 -3.40 -22.85
CA ILE A 437 -7.00 -2.57 -21.63
C ILE A 437 -6.17 -1.27 -21.73
N GLY A 438 -5.49 -1.03 -22.85
CA GLY A 438 -4.68 0.16 -23.10
C GLY A 438 -3.47 0.31 -22.17
N ILE A 439 -3.28 1.54 -21.69
CA ILE A 439 -2.14 1.99 -20.89
C ILE A 439 -1.95 1.19 -19.58
N TRP A 440 -3.01 0.60 -19.06
CA TRP A 440 -2.99 -0.17 -17.81
C TRP A 440 -2.05 -1.37 -17.85
N TYR A 441 -1.89 -2.02 -19.02
CA TYR A 441 -0.92 -3.11 -19.18
C TYR A 441 0.52 -2.63 -18.96
N ASN A 442 0.86 -1.45 -19.49
CA ASN A 442 2.19 -0.86 -19.32
C ASN A 442 2.45 -0.48 -17.86
N ILE A 443 1.42 0.03 -17.16
CA ILE A 443 1.49 0.33 -15.72
C ILE A 443 1.74 -0.94 -14.91
N LEU A 444 0.97 -2.01 -15.16
CA LEU A 444 1.15 -3.31 -14.48
C LEU A 444 2.55 -3.89 -14.70
N CYS A 445 3.08 -3.78 -15.93
CA CYS A 445 4.45 -4.19 -16.25
C CYS A 445 5.49 -3.35 -15.47
N GLY A 446 5.28 -2.03 -15.38
CA GLY A 446 6.11 -1.14 -14.59
C GLY A 446 6.13 -1.47 -13.10
N ILE A 447 4.95 -1.68 -12.49
CA ILE A 447 4.80 -2.07 -11.08
C ILE A 447 5.49 -3.41 -10.83
N SER A 448 5.29 -4.40 -11.70
CA SER A 448 5.86 -5.75 -11.52
C SER A 448 7.39 -5.72 -11.55
N LYS A 449 8.00 -4.94 -12.46
CA LYS A 449 9.46 -4.76 -12.47
C LYS A 449 9.98 -4.03 -11.23
N PHE A 450 9.24 -3.02 -10.77
CA PHE A 450 9.60 -2.28 -9.56
C PHE A 450 9.42 -3.11 -8.28
N SER A 451 8.52 -4.10 -8.30
CA SER A 451 8.28 -5.00 -7.18
C SER A 451 9.46 -5.89 -6.82
N VAL A 452 10.21 -6.39 -7.82
CA VAL A 452 11.42 -7.20 -7.58
C VAL A 452 12.45 -6.40 -6.79
N ILE A 453 12.71 -5.16 -7.23
CA ILE A 453 13.65 -4.26 -6.55
C ILE A 453 13.15 -3.96 -5.13
N THR A 454 11.88 -3.59 -4.98
CA THR A 454 11.31 -3.22 -3.68
C THR A 454 11.37 -4.37 -2.69
N ASN A 455 10.99 -5.59 -3.09
CA ASN A 455 11.04 -6.78 -2.24
C ASN A 455 12.48 -7.13 -1.84
N ALA A 456 13.47 -6.99 -2.73
CA ALA A 456 14.87 -7.20 -2.39
C ALA A 456 15.33 -6.25 -1.27
N PHE A 457 14.98 -4.97 -1.38
CA PHE A 457 15.30 -3.97 -0.37
C PHE A 457 14.54 -4.21 0.94
N VAL A 458 13.28 -4.63 0.89
CA VAL A 458 12.50 -5.00 2.09
C VAL A 458 13.22 -6.13 2.84
N ILE A 459 13.50 -7.27 2.18
CA ILE A 459 14.13 -8.43 2.82
C ILE A 459 15.52 -8.08 3.38
N SER A 460 16.29 -7.26 2.66
CA SER A 460 17.64 -6.91 3.07
C SER A 460 17.71 -5.86 4.19
N PHE A 461 16.94 -4.77 4.05
CA PHE A 461 17.08 -3.59 4.90
C PHE A 461 16.04 -3.53 6.02
N THR A 462 14.86 -4.12 5.88
CA THR A 462 13.76 -4.00 6.87
C THR A 462 13.57 -5.27 7.69
N SER A 463 13.74 -6.45 7.09
CA SER A 463 13.75 -7.75 7.77
C SER A 463 15.06 -8.00 8.53
N GLU A 464 14.99 -8.84 9.56
CA GLU A 464 16.16 -9.32 10.31
C GLU A 464 16.79 -10.59 9.71
N PHE A 465 16.32 -11.04 8.54
CA PHE A 465 16.82 -12.25 7.88
C PHE A 465 18.33 -12.20 7.63
N VAL A 466 18.83 -11.14 6.98
CA VAL A 466 20.27 -11.04 6.63
C VAL A 466 21.17 -10.94 7.88
N PRO A 467 20.89 -10.09 8.88
CA PRO A 467 21.68 -10.07 10.12
C PRO A 467 21.70 -11.41 10.87
N ARG A 468 20.57 -12.12 10.98
CA ARG A 468 20.49 -13.44 11.62
C ARG A 468 21.34 -14.47 10.88
N MET A 469 21.28 -14.47 9.55
CA MET A 469 22.08 -15.35 8.70
C MET A 469 23.58 -15.09 8.89
N ILE A 470 24.00 -13.82 8.90
CA ILE A 470 25.42 -13.46 9.10
C ILE A 470 25.91 -13.86 10.49
N TYR A 471 25.11 -13.64 11.53
CA TYR A 471 25.45 -14.10 12.87
C TYR A 471 25.67 -15.61 12.90
N GLN A 472 24.74 -16.38 12.31
CA GLN A 472 24.81 -17.84 12.28
C GLN A 472 26.06 -18.38 11.57
N TYR A 473 26.46 -17.76 10.45
CA TYR A 473 27.59 -18.26 9.65
C TYR A 473 28.96 -17.69 10.04
N MET A 474 29.04 -16.45 10.53
CA MET A 474 30.32 -15.79 10.80
C MET A 474 30.69 -15.70 12.29
N TYR A 475 29.69 -15.61 13.17
CA TYR A 475 29.92 -15.27 14.58
C TYR A 475 29.53 -16.39 15.55
N SER A 476 28.56 -17.23 15.20
CA SER A 476 28.13 -18.36 16.01
C SER A 476 29.15 -19.50 15.95
N THR A 477 29.59 -19.97 17.12
CA THR A 477 30.52 -21.10 17.23
C THR A 477 29.87 -22.45 16.93
N ASN A 478 28.57 -22.58 17.22
CA ASN A 478 27.80 -23.81 17.07
C ASN A 478 26.88 -23.81 15.84
N GLY A 479 26.85 -22.72 15.08
CA GLY A 479 25.92 -22.53 13.95
C GLY A 479 24.46 -22.37 14.38
N THR A 480 24.20 -22.07 15.66
CA THR A 480 22.86 -21.77 16.19
C THR A 480 22.68 -20.26 16.41
N LEU A 481 21.45 -19.80 16.56
CA LEU A 481 21.11 -18.39 16.84
C LEU A 481 21.20 -18.02 18.34
N ASN A 482 21.79 -18.87 19.18
CA ASN A 482 21.93 -18.59 20.61
C ASN A 482 22.91 -17.43 20.83
N GLY A 483 22.51 -16.44 21.62
CA GLY A 483 23.26 -15.21 21.89
C GLY A 483 23.09 -14.13 20.82
N TYR A 484 22.18 -14.32 19.84
CA TYR A 484 21.95 -13.33 18.79
C TYR A 484 21.42 -12.01 19.35
N THR A 485 20.49 -12.07 20.30
CA THR A 485 19.89 -10.85 20.88
C THR A 485 20.95 -9.98 21.56
N ASP A 486 21.82 -10.57 22.38
CA ASP A 486 22.92 -9.85 23.04
C ASP A 486 23.95 -9.31 22.04
N HIS A 487 24.27 -10.07 20.99
CA HIS A 487 25.16 -9.62 19.91
C HIS A 487 24.57 -8.45 19.09
N SER A 488 23.25 -8.40 18.92
CA SER A 488 22.57 -7.35 18.15
C SER A 488 22.45 -6.01 18.90
N LEU A 489 22.77 -5.99 20.20
CA LEU A 489 22.58 -4.84 21.08
C LEU A 489 23.93 -4.26 21.52
N SER A 490 24.11 -2.96 21.28
CA SER A 490 25.30 -2.22 21.70
C SER A 490 25.11 -1.58 23.08
N TYR A 491 26.23 -1.35 23.76
CA TYR A 491 26.26 -0.77 25.11
C TYR A 491 26.38 0.75 25.07
N PHE A 492 25.63 1.41 25.93
CA PHE A 492 25.72 2.84 26.18
C PHE A 492 25.92 3.15 27.66
N ASN A 493 26.85 4.06 27.97
CA ASN A 493 27.04 4.53 29.33
C ASN A 493 26.11 5.73 29.61
N VAL A 494 25.28 5.63 30.64
CA VAL A 494 24.26 6.63 30.98
C VAL A 494 24.88 7.99 31.32
N SER A 495 26.12 8.03 31.81
CA SER A 495 26.81 9.30 32.09
C SER A 495 27.06 10.18 30.86
N ASN A 496 26.96 9.62 29.66
CA ASN A 496 27.32 10.30 28.42
C ASN A 496 26.12 10.96 27.73
N PHE A 497 24.97 11.07 28.39
CA PHE A 497 23.83 11.82 27.87
C PHE A 497 24.10 13.34 27.89
N PRO A 498 23.73 14.07 26.82
CA PRO A 498 23.68 15.52 26.82
C PRO A 498 22.77 16.06 27.93
N PRO A 499 23.08 17.23 28.51
CA PRO A 499 22.26 17.82 29.57
C PRO A 499 20.84 18.05 29.06
N GLY A 500 19.85 17.57 29.84
CA GLY A 500 18.42 17.71 29.50
C GLY A 500 17.80 16.57 28.68
N THR A 501 18.61 15.65 28.12
CA THR A 501 18.08 14.49 27.36
C THR A 501 17.83 13.25 28.23
N ALA A 502 18.54 13.14 29.35
CA ALA A 502 18.38 12.04 30.29
C ALA A 502 16.99 12.02 30.96
N PRO A 503 16.47 10.84 31.36
CA PRO A 503 15.18 10.72 32.02
C PRO A 503 15.13 11.51 33.33
N THR A 504 14.10 12.34 33.50
CA THR A 504 13.89 13.18 34.70
C THR A 504 13.36 12.37 35.89
N THR A 505 12.59 11.33 35.64
CA THR A 505 12.08 10.38 36.64
C THR A 505 12.44 8.96 36.23
N THR A 506 13.10 8.21 37.11
CA THR A 506 13.46 6.80 36.86
C THR A 506 12.77 5.88 37.87
N LEU A 507 11.98 4.93 37.39
CA LEU A 507 11.45 3.81 38.17
C LEU A 507 12.53 2.75 38.39
N ILE A 508 13.48 2.62 37.46
CA ILE A 508 14.61 1.70 37.55
C ILE A 508 15.83 2.47 38.11
N THR A 509 16.13 2.27 39.39
CA THR A 509 17.25 2.93 40.06
C THR A 509 18.56 2.17 39.85
N GLY A 510 19.69 2.89 39.78
CA GLY A 510 21.04 2.30 39.72
C GLY A 510 21.50 1.82 38.34
N VAL A 511 20.88 2.28 37.24
CA VAL A 511 21.30 1.92 35.88
C VAL A 511 22.60 2.65 35.50
N SER A 512 23.71 1.91 35.40
CA SER A 512 25.00 2.43 34.93
C SER A 512 25.14 2.37 33.40
N THR A 513 24.57 1.33 32.79
CA THR A 513 24.61 1.12 31.33
C THR A 513 23.25 0.73 30.79
N CYS A 514 22.91 1.20 29.59
CA CYS A 514 21.71 0.81 28.86
C CYS A 514 22.09 0.25 27.48
N ARG A 515 21.22 -0.58 26.90
CA ARG A 515 21.39 -1.18 25.58
C ARG A 515 20.55 -0.47 24.52
N TYR A 516 21.04 -0.46 23.30
CA TYR A 516 20.29 0.00 22.13
C TYR A 516 20.65 -0.83 20.90
N LYS A 517 19.73 -0.90 19.95
CA LYS A 517 19.88 -1.70 18.73
C LYS A 517 20.69 -0.93 17.69
N ASP A 518 21.98 -1.20 17.64
CA ASP A 518 22.90 -0.74 16.59
C ASP A 518 24.21 -1.56 16.70
N TYR A 519 25.00 -1.58 15.64
CA TYR A 519 26.31 -2.24 15.62
C TYR A 519 27.42 -1.21 15.85
N ARG A 520 27.70 -0.93 17.13
CA ARG A 520 28.69 0.06 17.56
C ARG A 520 29.63 -0.50 18.61
N ASP A 521 30.85 0.02 18.61
CA ASP A 521 31.86 -0.40 19.57
C ASP A 521 31.50 0.05 21.00
N PRO A 522 31.71 -0.83 21.99
CA PRO A 522 31.33 -0.58 23.36
C PRO A 522 32.18 0.52 24.03
N PRO A 523 31.71 1.09 25.15
CA PRO A 523 32.34 2.27 25.76
C PRO A 523 33.73 2.04 26.36
N TRP A 524 34.13 0.79 26.58
CA TRP A 524 35.46 0.43 27.11
C TRP A 524 36.52 0.22 26.02
N LYS A 525 36.14 0.23 24.73
CA LYS A 525 37.10 0.21 23.62
C LYS A 525 37.64 1.62 23.32
N PRO A 526 38.84 1.74 22.71
CA PRO A 526 39.43 3.03 22.39
C PRO A 526 38.55 3.88 21.45
N ASP A 527 37.92 3.26 20.45
CA ASP A 527 37.02 3.92 19.50
C ASP A 527 35.55 3.82 19.94
N ALA A 528 35.25 4.28 21.14
CA ALA A 528 33.91 4.17 21.74
C ALA A 528 32.80 4.79 20.86
N TYR A 529 31.67 4.09 20.72
CA TYR A 529 30.47 4.50 20.00
C TYR A 529 30.61 4.69 18.48
N THR A 530 31.78 4.34 17.91
CA THR A 530 31.97 4.31 16.45
C THR A 530 31.32 3.06 15.85
N LEU A 531 31.09 3.06 14.53
CA LEU A 531 30.50 1.93 13.82
C LEU A 531 31.47 0.74 13.85
N SER A 532 31.01 -0.41 14.36
CA SER A 532 31.86 -1.58 14.53
C SER A 532 32.14 -2.28 13.19
N LYS A 533 33.11 -3.19 13.17
CA LYS A 533 33.37 -4.07 12.00
C LYS A 533 32.15 -4.93 11.65
N GLU A 534 31.32 -5.29 12.63
CA GLU A 534 30.09 -6.06 12.40
C GLU A 534 29.09 -5.26 11.57
N TYR A 535 28.94 -3.95 11.82
CA TYR A 535 28.07 -3.06 11.04
C TYR A 535 28.40 -3.15 9.54
N TRP A 536 29.67 -2.97 9.19
CA TRP A 536 30.12 -3.00 7.80
C TRP A 536 29.98 -4.38 7.17
N SER A 537 30.20 -5.43 7.93
CA SER A 537 30.03 -6.82 7.45
C SER A 537 28.57 -7.12 7.14
N VAL A 538 27.65 -6.72 8.03
CA VAL A 538 26.20 -6.85 7.82
C VAL A 538 25.74 -5.97 6.66
N LEU A 539 26.23 -4.73 6.54
CA LEU A 539 25.88 -3.84 5.44
C LEU A 539 26.34 -4.38 4.08
N ALA A 540 27.56 -4.92 4.01
CA ALA A 540 28.08 -5.55 2.80
C ALA A 540 27.23 -6.77 2.40
N ALA A 541 26.85 -7.62 3.36
CA ALA A 541 25.97 -8.76 3.12
C ALA A 541 24.56 -8.32 2.65
N LYS A 542 24.02 -7.25 3.22
CA LYS A 542 22.74 -6.66 2.80
C LYS A 542 22.78 -6.20 1.35
N LEU A 543 23.83 -5.49 0.95
CA LEU A 543 23.99 -5.04 -0.44
C LEU A 543 24.23 -6.20 -1.40
N ALA A 544 25.06 -7.18 -1.01
CA ALA A 544 25.28 -8.38 -1.81
C ALA A 544 23.97 -9.16 -2.02
N PHE A 545 23.14 -9.32 -0.98
CA PHE A 545 21.84 -9.97 -1.08
C PHE A 545 20.94 -9.28 -2.10
N VAL A 546 20.85 -7.94 -2.09
CA VAL A 546 20.05 -7.19 -3.06
C VAL A 546 20.51 -7.44 -4.50
N ILE A 547 21.83 -7.43 -4.72
CA ILE A 547 22.40 -7.70 -6.05
C ILE A 547 22.07 -9.12 -6.52
N PHE A 548 22.24 -10.12 -5.66
CA PHE A 548 21.92 -11.51 -6.02
C PHE A 548 20.44 -11.71 -6.29
N PHE A 549 19.57 -11.19 -5.41
CA PHE A 549 18.12 -11.28 -5.56
C PHE A 549 17.66 -10.66 -6.88
N GLN A 550 18.18 -9.47 -7.22
CA GLN A 550 17.79 -8.76 -8.45
C GLN A 550 18.34 -9.39 -9.74
N VAL A 551 19.44 -10.15 -9.69
CA VAL A 551 20.01 -10.81 -10.88
C VAL A 551 19.36 -12.16 -11.15
N LEU A 552 18.85 -12.81 -10.11
CA LEU A 552 18.20 -14.12 -10.20
C LEU A 552 16.75 -14.02 -10.70
N ASP A 553 16.05 -12.95 -10.32
CA ASP A 553 14.67 -12.62 -10.74
C ASP A 553 14.66 -11.64 -11.92
#